data_AF-A0A1B8XU09-F1
#
_entry.id   AF-A0A1B8XU09-F1
#
_cell.length_a   1.000
_cell.length_b   1.000
_cell.length_c   1.000
_cell.angle_alpha   90.00
_cell.angle_beta   90.00
_cell.angle_gamma   90.00
#
_symmetry.space_group_name_H-M   'P 1'
#
loop_
_entity.id
_entity.type
_entity.pdbx_description
1 polymer ?
#
loop_
_entity_poly.entity_id
_entity_poly.type
_entity_poly.pdbx_seq_one_letter_code
_entity_poly.pdbx_strand_id
1 'polypeptide(L)'
;MGNILITNGFKQSVCDRAFYSGPVSKFWAYAFVLSKVPELGDTLFIVLRKQKLIFLHWYHHITVLLYTWYTYKDTVAGGGWFMTMNYTVHAFMYSYYTLRAAGIRVPRPCAMFITFTQILQMVMGIVVNALVYSWRQDGSCLSTTENIFWSCLMYFSYFILFCSFFYKAYLKYPIKNKND
;
A
#
# COMPACT_ATOMS: atom_id res chain seq x y z
N MET A 1 0.49 7.76 -16.73
CA MET A 1 0.60 6.29 -16.71
C MET A 1 -0.26 5.62 -17.78
N GLY A 2 -1.52 6.04 -17.98
CA GLY A 2 -2.42 5.46 -19.00
C GLY A 2 -1.88 5.45 -20.45
N ASN A 3 -1.24 6.52 -20.91
CA ASN A 3 -0.67 6.56 -22.27
C ASN A 3 0.49 5.57 -22.47
N ILE A 4 1.38 5.37 -21.49
CA ILE A 4 2.53 4.46 -21.61
C ILE A 4 2.08 2.99 -21.62
N LEU A 5 1.00 2.67 -20.91
CA LEU A 5 0.39 1.33 -20.90
C LEU A 5 -0.13 0.91 -22.28
N ILE A 6 -0.65 1.87 -23.04
CA ILE A 6 -1.29 1.64 -24.34
C ILE A 6 -0.24 1.63 -25.46
N THR A 7 0.83 2.42 -25.38
CA THR A 7 1.82 2.55 -26.48
C THR A 7 3.06 1.68 -26.34
N ASN A 8 3.56 1.43 -25.13
CA ASN A 8 4.86 0.77 -24.92
C ASN A 8 4.75 -0.60 -24.22
N GLY A 9 3.54 -1.04 -23.88
CA GLY A 9 3.27 -2.32 -23.23
C GLY A 9 3.50 -2.33 -21.71
N PHE A 10 2.93 -3.35 -21.06
CA PHE A 10 2.92 -3.47 -19.59
C PHE A 10 4.33 -3.55 -19.00
N LYS A 11 5.25 -4.30 -19.62
CA LYS A 11 6.65 -4.46 -19.20
C LYS A 11 7.39 -3.12 -19.14
N GLN A 12 7.26 -2.30 -20.18
CA GLN A 12 7.89 -0.98 -20.23
C GLN A 12 7.30 -0.07 -19.16
N SER A 13 5.98 -0.08 -18.94
CA SER A 13 5.32 0.76 -17.93
C SER A 13 5.76 0.48 -16.48
N VAL A 14 6.12 -0.77 -16.19
CA VAL A 14 6.60 -1.20 -14.86
C VAL A 14 8.08 -0.87 -14.71
N CYS A 15 8.88 -1.06 -15.75
CA CYS A 15 10.31 -0.74 -15.77
C CYS A 15 10.63 0.74 -16.04
N ASP A 16 9.62 1.56 -16.32
CA ASP A 16 9.80 2.94 -16.74
C ASP A 16 10.34 3.82 -15.61
N ARG A 17 11.62 4.19 -15.73
CA ARG A 17 12.27 5.18 -14.86
C ARG A 17 11.95 6.62 -15.29
N ALA A 18 11.29 6.84 -16.43
CA ALA A 18 10.86 8.18 -16.85
C ALA A 18 9.82 8.79 -15.90
N PHE A 19 9.18 7.95 -15.06
CA PHE A 19 8.41 8.42 -13.92
C PHE A 19 9.25 9.25 -12.93
N TYR A 20 10.56 9.07 -12.86
CA TYR A 20 11.45 9.89 -12.03
C TYR A 20 12.17 10.99 -12.81
N SER A 21 12.09 11.05 -14.14
CA SER A 21 12.74 12.11 -14.92
C SER A 21 11.82 13.31 -15.17
N GLY A 22 10.50 13.08 -15.32
CA GLY A 22 9.52 14.13 -15.55
C GLY A 22 9.33 15.06 -14.34
N PRO A 23 9.32 16.39 -14.51
CA PRO A 23 9.18 17.34 -13.39
C PRO A 23 7.86 17.16 -12.63
N VAL A 24 6.77 16.84 -13.34
CA VAL A 24 5.46 16.56 -12.74
C VAL A 24 5.49 15.27 -11.92
N SER A 25 6.06 14.19 -12.45
CA SER A 25 6.09 12.91 -11.76
C SER A 25 7.03 12.91 -10.54
N LYS A 26 8.14 13.68 -10.59
CA LYS A 26 8.98 13.97 -9.41
C LYS A 26 8.19 14.66 -8.30
N PHE A 27 7.36 15.65 -8.65
CA PHE A 27 6.50 16.32 -7.68
C PHE A 27 5.53 15.34 -7.01
N TRP A 28 4.88 14.47 -7.78
CA TRP A 28 3.99 13.43 -7.23
C TRP A 28 4.74 12.39 -6.38
N ALA A 29 5.97 12.01 -6.76
CA ALA A 29 6.83 11.15 -5.95
C ALA A 29 7.19 11.79 -4.61
N TYR A 30 7.56 13.07 -4.63
CA TYR A 30 7.82 13.82 -3.42
C TYR A 30 6.56 13.97 -2.55
N ALA A 31 5.42 14.33 -3.15
CA ALA A 31 4.14 14.43 -2.45
C ALA A 31 3.70 13.11 -1.80
N PHE A 32 4.04 11.96 -2.40
CA PHE A 32 3.78 10.64 -1.83
C PHE A 32 4.62 10.33 -0.60
N VAL A 33 5.92 10.65 -0.65
CA VAL A 33 6.78 10.53 0.55
C VAL A 33 6.27 11.46 1.64
N LEU A 34 5.89 12.68 1.26
CA LEU A 34 5.38 13.68 2.19
C LEU A 34 4.03 13.27 2.78
N SER A 35 3.16 12.59 2.03
CA SER A 35 1.86 12.12 2.53
C SER A 35 1.98 11.07 3.63
N LYS A 36 3.12 10.38 3.76
CA LYS A 36 3.38 9.44 4.87
C LYS A 36 3.56 10.14 6.22
N VAL A 37 3.89 11.43 6.23
CA VAL A 37 4.02 12.21 7.46
C VAL A 37 2.64 12.55 8.07
N PRO A 38 1.67 13.10 7.32
CA PRO A 38 0.29 13.23 7.79
C PRO A 38 -0.35 11.90 8.22
N GLU A 39 -0.03 10.79 7.55
CA GLU A 39 -0.50 9.46 7.94
C GLU A 39 -0.01 9.04 9.34
N LEU A 40 1.19 9.46 9.76
CA LEU A 40 1.64 9.29 11.16
C LEU A 40 0.86 10.17 12.14
N GLY A 41 0.34 11.30 11.65
CA GLY A 41 -0.61 12.13 12.39
C GLY A 41 -1.84 11.33 12.84
N ASP A 42 -2.35 10.40 12.03
CA ASP A 42 -3.46 9.52 12.43
C ASP A 42 -3.10 8.66 13.65
N THR A 43 -1.88 8.12 13.67
CA THR A 43 -1.34 7.39 14.83
C THR A 43 -1.26 8.31 16.05
N LEU A 44 -0.74 9.53 15.88
CA LEU A 44 -0.65 10.52 16.95
C LEU A 44 -2.03 10.90 17.51
N PHE A 45 -3.05 11.11 16.66
CA PHE A 45 -4.42 11.39 17.08
C PHE A 45 -5.04 10.24 17.88
N ILE A 46 -4.76 8.99 17.52
CA ILE A 46 -5.23 7.80 18.26
C ILE A 46 -4.57 7.73 19.65
N VAL A 47 -3.26 7.99 19.72
CA VAL A 47 -2.50 8.05 20.99
C VAL A 47 -3.03 9.17 21.88
N LEU A 48 -3.23 10.37 21.32
CA LEU A 48 -3.77 11.52 22.05
C LEU A 48 -5.19 11.26 22.57
N ARG A 49 -6.01 10.49 21.83
CA ARG A 49 -7.32 10.02 22.30
C ARG A 49 -7.26 8.81 23.24
N LYS A 50 -6.07 8.39 23.68
CA LYS A 50 -5.82 7.22 24.54
C LYS A 50 -6.46 5.93 24.02
N GLN A 51 -6.61 5.80 22.71
CA GLN A 51 -7.14 4.60 22.08
C GLN A 51 -6.05 3.55 21.90
N LYS A 52 -6.42 2.27 21.97
CA LYS A 52 -5.47 1.16 21.77
C LYS A 52 -5.01 1.12 20.32
N LEU A 53 -3.75 1.44 20.08
CA LEU A 53 -3.10 1.23 18.79
C LEU A 53 -2.96 -0.27 18.51
N ILE A 54 -3.50 -0.72 17.38
CA ILE A 54 -3.27 -2.09 16.90
C ILE A 54 -1.86 -2.21 16.33
N PHE A 55 -1.22 -3.36 16.55
CA PHE A 55 0.14 -3.63 16.07
C PHE A 55 0.30 -3.39 14.57
N LEU A 56 -0.67 -3.86 13.78
CA LEU A 56 -0.73 -3.68 12.33
C LEU A 56 -0.56 -2.21 11.91
N HIS A 57 -1.20 -1.28 12.62
CA HIS A 57 -1.25 0.13 12.23
C HIS A 57 0.12 0.79 12.39
N TRP A 58 0.68 0.80 13.60
CA TRP A 58 1.94 1.48 13.85
C TRP A 58 3.12 0.79 13.14
N TYR A 59 3.12 -0.55 13.05
CA TYR A 59 4.14 -1.29 12.30
C TYR A 59 4.14 -0.87 10.83
N HIS A 60 2.96 -0.84 10.19
CA HIS A 60 2.80 -0.42 8.81
C HIS A 60 3.26 1.04 8.59
N HIS A 61 2.78 1.98 9.41
CA HIS A 61 3.09 3.40 9.22
C HIS A 61 4.59 3.72 9.39
N ILE A 62 5.28 3.10 10.34
CA ILE A 62 6.74 3.31 10.50
C ILE A 62 7.51 2.68 9.34
N THR A 63 7.20 1.43 8.99
CA THR A 63 7.96 0.71 7.97
C THR A 63 7.77 1.30 6.57
N VAL A 64 6.55 1.72 6.21
CA VAL A 64 6.29 2.37 4.91
C VAL A 64 6.96 3.76 4.84
N LEU A 65 7.02 4.51 5.94
CA LEU A 65 7.72 5.80 5.98
C LEU A 65 9.23 5.60 5.71
N LEU A 66 9.86 4.67 6.43
CA LEU A 66 11.28 4.39 6.28
C LEU A 66 11.60 3.89 4.86
N TYR A 67 10.78 2.96 4.35
CA TYR A 67 10.94 2.39 3.02
C TYR A 67 10.77 3.44 1.92
N THR A 68 9.74 4.29 1.99
CA THR A 68 9.53 5.35 0.99
C THR A 68 10.62 6.40 1.01
N TRP A 69 11.14 6.77 2.18
CA TRP A 69 12.28 7.67 2.30
C TRP A 69 13.56 7.09 1.71
N TYR A 70 13.81 5.80 1.95
CA TYR A 70 14.97 5.09 1.40
C TYR A 70 14.88 4.98 -0.13
N THR A 71 13.75 4.51 -0.65
CA THR A 71 13.54 4.30 -2.09
C THR A 71 13.41 5.58 -2.91
N TYR A 72 13.02 6.70 -2.30
CA TYR A 72 13.00 8.01 -2.94
C TYR A 72 14.41 8.42 -3.41
N LYS A 73 15.46 8.07 -2.66
CA LYS A 73 16.85 8.33 -3.06
C LYS A 73 17.31 7.42 -4.19
N ASP A 74 16.85 6.17 -4.21
CA ASP A 74 17.33 5.13 -5.13
C ASP A 74 16.54 5.05 -6.45
N THR A 75 15.45 5.82 -6.61
CA THR A 75 14.65 5.89 -7.85
C THR A 75 14.24 4.50 -8.37
N VAL A 76 13.56 3.74 -7.51
CA VAL A 76 13.24 2.32 -7.74
C VAL A 76 12.29 2.13 -8.93
N ALA A 77 12.65 1.25 -9.87
CA ALA A 77 11.78 0.84 -10.97
C ALA A 77 10.52 0.15 -10.43
N GLY A 78 9.34 0.50 -10.97
CA GLY A 78 8.04 0.06 -10.46
C GLY A 78 7.43 0.95 -9.37
N GLY A 79 8.16 1.93 -8.84
CA GLY A 79 7.68 2.87 -7.82
C GLY A 79 6.36 3.57 -8.18
N GLY A 80 6.19 3.98 -9.45
CA GLY A 80 4.96 4.63 -9.91
C GLY A 80 3.72 3.74 -9.80
N TRP A 81 3.86 2.43 -10.00
CA TRP A 81 2.75 1.48 -9.86
C TRP A 81 2.37 1.29 -8.39
N PHE A 82 3.36 1.14 -7.51
CA PHE A 82 3.14 1.06 -6.07
C PHE A 82 2.48 2.33 -5.53
N MET A 83 2.94 3.50 -5.96
CA MET A 83 2.35 4.79 -5.58
C MET A 83 0.90 4.92 -6.05
N THR A 84 0.62 4.58 -7.32
CA THR A 84 -0.72 4.70 -7.90
C THR A 84 -1.71 3.76 -7.21
N MET A 85 -1.31 2.50 -6.96
CA MET A 85 -2.13 1.55 -6.22
C MET A 85 -2.40 2.02 -4.79
N ASN A 86 -1.36 2.50 -4.10
CA ASN A 86 -1.50 2.97 -2.72
C ASN A 86 -2.40 4.19 -2.62
N TYR A 87 -2.23 5.20 -3.50
CA TYR A 87 -3.12 6.36 -3.53
C TYR A 87 -4.57 5.97 -3.81
N THR A 88 -4.80 5.01 -4.70
CA THR A 88 -6.16 4.54 -5.02
C THR A 88 -6.82 3.90 -3.79
N VAL A 89 -6.11 2.99 -3.11
CA VAL A 89 -6.64 2.32 -1.91
C VAL A 89 -6.79 3.29 -0.74
N HIS A 90 -5.83 4.20 -0.55
CA HIS A 90 -5.92 5.24 0.46
C HIS A 90 -7.08 6.20 0.19
N ALA A 91 -7.35 6.56 -1.07
CA ALA A 91 -8.51 7.37 -1.42
C ALA A 91 -9.82 6.69 -0.97
N PHE A 92 -9.97 5.39 -1.19
CA PHE A 92 -11.14 4.63 -0.69
C PHE A 92 -11.20 4.56 0.84
N MET A 93 -10.08 4.27 1.50
CA MET A 93 -10.01 4.18 2.96
C MET A 93 -10.32 5.51 3.65
N TYR A 94 -9.71 6.61 3.21
CA TYR A 94 -9.94 7.93 3.79
C TYR A 94 -11.34 8.44 3.48
N SER A 95 -11.88 8.17 2.29
CA SER A 95 -13.28 8.48 1.98
C SER A 95 -14.24 7.82 2.98
N TYR A 96 -13.97 6.56 3.34
CA TYR A 96 -14.74 5.87 4.37
C TYR A 96 -14.60 6.48 5.76
N TYR A 97 -13.39 6.88 6.16
CA TYR A 97 -13.18 7.57 7.43
C TYR A 97 -13.87 8.93 7.49
N THR A 98 -13.86 9.69 6.39
CA THR A 98 -14.59 10.95 6.28
C THR A 98 -16.10 10.74 6.41
N LEU A 99 -16.67 9.75 5.71
CA LEU A 99 -18.09 9.41 5.83
C LEU A 99 -18.47 9.01 7.27
N ARG A 100 -17.60 8.25 7.94
CA ARG A 100 -17.81 7.86 9.33
C ARG A 100 -17.70 9.05 10.30
N ALA A 101 -16.78 9.99 10.04
CA ALA A 101 -16.63 11.22 10.82
C ALA A 101 -17.82 12.19 10.61
N ALA A 102 -18.43 12.18 9.43
CA ALA A 102 -19.67 12.92 9.12
C ALA A 102 -20.92 12.34 9.82
N GLY A 103 -20.78 11.31 10.66
CA GLY A 103 -21.89 10.71 11.40
C GLY A 103 -22.73 9.71 10.58
N ILE A 104 -22.33 9.42 9.34
CA ILE A 104 -23.02 8.44 8.50
C ILE A 104 -22.68 7.03 9.02
N ARG A 105 -23.71 6.25 9.36
CA ARG A 105 -23.57 4.84 9.75
C ARG A 105 -23.20 4.01 8.52
N VAL A 106 -21.91 3.82 8.30
CA VAL A 106 -21.43 3.01 7.19
C VAL A 106 -21.60 1.52 7.51
N PRO A 107 -22.23 0.72 6.62
CA PRO A 107 -22.50 -0.68 6.90
C PRO A 107 -21.23 -1.54 6.92
N ARG A 108 -21.23 -2.62 7.72
CA ARG A 108 -20.14 -3.62 7.82
C ARG A 108 -19.55 -4.09 6.48
N PRO A 109 -20.34 -4.39 5.42
CA PRO A 109 -19.79 -4.77 4.11
C PRO A 109 -18.86 -3.72 3.49
N CYS A 110 -19.07 -2.42 3.73
CA CYS A 110 -18.15 -1.39 3.24
C CYS A 110 -16.79 -1.45 3.94
N ALA A 111 -16.78 -1.69 5.25
CA ALA A 111 -15.53 -1.89 6.00
C ALA A 111 -14.79 -3.14 5.49
N MET A 112 -15.54 -4.22 5.20
CA MET A 112 -15.01 -5.44 4.61
C MET A 112 -14.42 -5.20 3.22
N PHE A 113 -15.12 -4.44 2.36
CA PHE A 113 -14.64 -4.06 1.04
C PHE A 113 -13.30 -3.31 1.10
N ILE A 114 -13.16 -2.35 2.02
CA ILE A 114 -11.90 -1.61 2.19
C ILE A 114 -10.77 -2.55 2.60
N THR A 115 -10.99 -3.41 3.58
CA THR A 115 -9.97 -4.39 3.97
C THR A 115 -9.63 -5.37 2.84
N PHE A 116 -10.60 -5.71 1.99
CA PHE A 116 -10.37 -6.52 0.80
C PHE A 116 -9.50 -5.77 -0.23
N THR A 117 -9.78 -4.49 -0.49
CA THR A 117 -8.93 -3.67 -1.38
C THR A 117 -7.51 -3.52 -0.87
N GLN A 118 -7.31 -3.46 0.46
CA GLN A 118 -5.98 -3.41 1.07
C GLN A 118 -5.22 -4.74 0.92
N ILE A 119 -5.89 -5.89 1.07
CA ILE A 119 -5.29 -7.20 0.81
C ILE A 119 -4.92 -7.33 -0.68
N LEU A 120 -5.83 -6.93 -1.57
CA LEU A 120 -5.59 -6.95 -3.02
C LEU A 120 -4.38 -6.09 -3.39
N GLN A 121 -4.21 -4.92 -2.76
CA GLN A 121 -3.01 -4.08 -2.93
C GLN A 121 -1.73 -4.85 -2.61
N MET A 122 -1.71 -5.63 -1.53
CA MET A 122 -0.50 -6.37 -1.15
C MET A 122 -0.21 -7.51 -2.11
N VAL A 123 -1.24 -8.22 -2.58
CA VAL A 123 -1.07 -9.26 -3.61
C VAL A 123 -0.54 -8.67 -4.91
N MET A 124 -1.14 -7.57 -5.38
CA MET A 124 -0.68 -6.85 -6.57
C MET A 124 0.75 -6.34 -6.40
N GLY A 125 1.12 -5.88 -5.20
CA GLY A 125 2.47 -5.45 -4.88
C GLY A 125 3.50 -6.59 -4.94
N ILE A 126 3.14 -7.79 -4.47
CA ILE A 126 3.99 -8.98 -4.59
C ILE A 126 4.16 -9.36 -6.08
N VAL A 127 3.08 -9.33 -6.87
CA VAL A 127 3.12 -9.62 -8.31
C VAL A 127 4.03 -8.62 -9.04
N VAL A 128 3.89 -7.31 -8.78
CA VAL A 128 4.76 -6.28 -9.39
C VAL A 128 6.22 -6.50 -9.00
N ASN A 129 6.51 -6.82 -7.74
CA ASN A 129 7.88 -7.14 -7.32
C ASN A 129 8.44 -8.38 -8.04
N ALA A 130 7.65 -9.44 -8.20
CA ALA A 130 8.05 -10.65 -8.92
C ALA A 130 8.32 -10.37 -10.41
N LEU A 131 7.49 -9.53 -11.04
CA LEU A 131 7.68 -9.10 -12.42
C LEU A 131 8.96 -8.25 -12.59
N VAL A 132 9.18 -7.29 -11.68
CA VAL A 132 10.43 -6.49 -11.67
C VAL A 132 11.64 -7.39 -11.48
N TYR A 133 11.56 -8.39 -10.61
CA TYR A 133 12.64 -9.36 -10.41
C TYR A 133 12.90 -10.22 -11.67
N SER A 134 11.85 -10.69 -12.35
CA SER A 134 11.96 -11.47 -13.58
C SER A 134 12.57 -10.64 -14.72
N TRP A 135 12.07 -9.43 -14.96
CA TRP A 135 12.54 -8.55 -16.04
C TRP A 135 13.88 -7.88 -15.78
N ARG A 136 14.39 -8.00 -14.54
CA ARG A 136 15.76 -7.63 -14.20
C ARG A 136 16.79 -8.55 -14.88
N GLN A 137 16.51 -9.85 -14.99
CA GLN A 137 17.41 -10.78 -15.69
C GLN A 137 17.56 -10.43 -17.17
N ASP A 138 16.51 -9.86 -17.78
CA ASP A 138 16.52 -9.41 -19.18
C ASP A 138 17.25 -8.07 -19.41
N GLY A 139 17.83 -7.44 -18.36
CA GLY A 139 18.52 -6.14 -18.47
C GLY A 139 17.62 -4.92 -18.70
N SER A 140 16.31 -5.13 -18.93
CA SER A 140 15.33 -4.06 -19.20
C SER A 140 14.92 -3.23 -17.98
N CYS A 141 15.24 -3.70 -16.77
CA CYS A 141 14.81 -3.12 -15.50
C CYS A 141 16.02 -2.97 -14.56
N LEU A 142 16.66 -1.80 -14.51
CA LEU A 142 17.65 -1.54 -13.48
C LEU A 142 16.94 -1.28 -12.14
N SER A 143 17.16 -2.16 -11.18
CA SER A 143 16.80 -1.99 -9.76
C SER A 143 17.81 -2.73 -8.90
N THR A 144 18.11 -2.19 -7.72
CA THR A 144 19.05 -2.76 -6.75
C THR A 144 18.42 -4.00 -6.10
N THR A 145 19.21 -5.09 -5.97
CA THR A 145 18.72 -6.35 -5.37
C THR A 145 18.17 -6.13 -3.96
N GLU A 146 18.85 -5.27 -3.20
CA GLU A 146 18.46 -4.86 -1.85
C GLU A 146 17.04 -4.27 -1.81
N ASN A 147 16.72 -3.32 -2.70
CA ASN A 147 15.39 -2.70 -2.74
C ASN A 147 14.28 -3.71 -3.04
N ILE A 148 14.52 -4.65 -3.96
CA ILE A 148 13.56 -5.70 -4.30
C ILE A 148 13.36 -6.63 -3.10
N PHE A 149 14.44 -7.01 -2.41
CA PHE A 149 14.38 -7.85 -1.23
C PHE A 149 13.59 -7.18 -0.10
N TRP A 150 13.92 -5.94 0.26
CA TRP A 150 13.21 -5.17 1.28
C TRP A 150 11.75 -4.92 0.91
N SER A 151 11.46 -4.63 -0.37
CA SER A 151 10.09 -4.49 -0.88
C SER A 151 9.31 -5.79 -0.69
N CYS A 152 9.86 -6.91 -1.17
CA CYS A 152 9.20 -8.20 -1.11
C CYS A 152 8.91 -8.62 0.33
N LEU A 153 9.89 -8.47 1.23
CA LEU A 153 9.75 -8.76 2.65
C LEU A 153 8.66 -7.89 3.30
N MET A 154 8.63 -6.60 2.99
CA MET A 154 7.63 -5.65 3.50
C MET A 154 6.21 -6.00 3.01
N TYR A 155 6.03 -6.21 1.70
CA TYR A 155 4.72 -6.55 1.13
C TYR A 155 4.20 -7.91 1.63
N PHE A 156 5.09 -8.88 1.77
CA PHE A 156 4.74 -10.20 2.31
C PHE A 156 4.35 -10.14 3.79
N SER A 157 5.08 -9.38 4.61
CA SER A 157 4.72 -9.19 6.02
C SER A 157 3.34 -8.55 6.15
N TYR A 158 3.06 -7.49 5.38
CA TYR A 158 1.75 -6.83 5.38
C TYR A 158 0.63 -7.76 4.95
N PHE A 159 0.83 -8.57 3.91
CA PHE A 159 -0.15 -9.55 3.47
C PHE A 159 -0.57 -10.49 4.61
N ILE A 160 0.41 -11.06 5.35
CA ILE A 160 0.13 -11.94 6.49
C ILE A 160 -0.64 -11.19 7.58
N LEU A 161 -0.21 -9.97 7.94
CA LEU A 161 -0.86 -9.21 9.00
C LEU A 161 -2.30 -8.81 8.62
N PHE A 162 -2.55 -8.38 7.37
CA PHE A 162 -3.90 -8.04 6.90
C PHE A 162 -4.80 -9.27 6.79
N CYS A 163 -4.28 -10.41 6.32
CA CYS A 163 -5.02 -11.67 6.33
C CYS A 163 -5.39 -12.10 7.77
N SER A 164 -4.45 -12.00 8.71
CA SER A 164 -4.70 -12.28 10.12
C SER A 164 -5.73 -11.33 10.73
N PHE A 165 -5.67 -10.04 10.38
CA PHE A 165 -6.66 -9.04 10.79
C PHE A 165 -8.04 -9.35 10.21
N PHE A 166 -8.13 -9.65 8.92
CA PHE A 166 -9.39 -9.99 8.25
C PHE A 166 -10.03 -11.23 8.88
N TYR A 167 -9.23 -12.27 9.13
CA TYR A 167 -9.69 -13.47 9.80
C TYR A 167 -10.25 -13.17 11.20
N LYS A 168 -9.51 -12.40 12.01
CA LYS A 168 -9.95 -12.05 13.38
C LYS A 168 -11.16 -11.11 13.41
N ALA A 169 -11.27 -10.19 12.45
CA ALA A 169 -12.29 -9.15 12.45
C ALA A 169 -13.62 -9.60 11.82
N TYR A 170 -13.57 -10.47 10.80
CA TYR A 170 -14.75 -10.82 10.01
C TYR A 170 -15.11 -12.31 10.05
N LEU A 171 -14.12 -13.21 10.10
CA LEU A 171 -14.38 -14.66 10.11
C LEU A 171 -14.49 -15.23 11.54
N LYS A 172 -13.80 -14.61 12.51
CA LYS A 172 -13.82 -15.01 13.93
C LYS A 172 -14.93 -14.28 14.68
N TYR A 173 -16.20 -14.67 14.48
CA TYR A 173 -17.29 -14.46 15.45
C TYR A 173 -18.03 -15.81 15.67
N PRO A 174 -18.52 -16.08 16.90
CA PRO A 174 -18.41 -17.38 17.53
C PRO A 174 -19.30 -18.41 16.84
N ILE A 175 -18.88 -19.66 16.97
CA ILE A 175 -19.79 -20.79 17.02
C ILE A 175 -20.88 -20.39 18.01
N LYS A 176 -22.08 -20.07 17.52
CA LYS A 176 -23.29 -20.08 18.33
C LYS A 176 -23.40 -21.53 18.78
N ASN A 177 -23.00 -21.83 20.01
CA ASN A 177 -23.37 -23.10 20.66
C ASN A 177 -24.89 -23.16 20.58
N LYS A 178 -25.38 -23.94 19.62
CA LYS A 178 -26.78 -24.30 19.50
C LYS A 178 -26.98 -25.45 20.48
N ASN A 179 -27.09 -25.10 21.76
CA ASN A 179 -27.68 -25.97 22.76
C ASN A 179 -29.12 -25.49 22.92
N ASP A 180 -29.99 -25.97 22.03
CA ASP A 180 -31.43 -26.11 22.26
C ASP A 180 -31.78 -27.56 21.92
#